data_AF-A0A413I4U6-F1
#
_entry.id   AF-A0A413I4U6-F1
#
_cell.length_a   1.000
_cell.length_b   1.000
_cell.length_c   1.000
_cell.angle_alpha   90.00
_cell.angle_beta   90.00
_cell.angle_gamma   90.00
#
_symmetry.space_group_name_H-M   'P 1'
#
loop_
_entity.id
_entity.type
_entity.pdbx_description
1 polymer ?
#
loop_
_entity_poly.entity_id
_entity_poly.type
_entity_poly.pdbx_seq_one_letter_code
_entity_poly.pdbx_strand_id
1 'polypeptide(L)'
;MGLFDKKNCDICGDKIGLLGNRKLDDGNLCKNCAAKLSPWFEERRHSTVEEIKRQLDYREENKNAVRNFHTTREFAGDRYHVFLDETKGLFTVARRLNEEENPDIVPLSAVTSCRLEIKEEREEEEYQDQNGESRSYVPPRYHYSYDYKIKLSVNTPWFDDMDFQLNTFSVEGHERNKIMQYEQLGNQIVSALTGAPAPTYGNTMNQGYPQQGSMMNQGYPQQGNMMNQGYPQQGNMMNQGYPQQGNMMNQGYPQQGNMMNQGYPQQGSMMNQGYPQQGSMMNQGYPQQGSMMNQGYPQQ
;
A
#
# COMPACT_ATOMS: atom_id res chain seq x y z
N MET A 1 17.06 58.63 -0.60
CA MET A 1 16.23 57.62 0.08
C MET A 1 17.08 56.36 0.25
N GLY A 2 16.95 55.65 1.37
CA GLY A 2 17.90 54.61 1.77
C GLY A 2 17.69 53.28 1.04
N LEU A 3 18.74 52.46 0.93
CA LEU A 3 18.80 51.23 0.12
C LEU A 3 17.84 50.10 0.54
N PHE A 4 17.01 50.30 1.56
CA PHE A 4 16.12 49.29 2.14
C PHE A 4 14.82 49.95 2.67
N ASP A 5 13.88 50.25 1.79
CA ASP A 5 12.55 50.68 2.21
C ASP A 5 11.86 49.55 3.01
N LYS A 6 11.52 49.86 4.26
CA LYS A 6 10.83 48.93 5.17
C LYS A 6 9.42 48.70 4.63
N LYS A 7 9.15 47.47 4.21
CA LYS A 7 7.83 47.05 3.75
C LYS A 7 6.93 46.75 4.94
N ASN A 8 5.63 47.01 4.80
CA ASN A 8 4.62 46.58 5.77
C ASN A 8 3.97 45.29 5.28
N CYS A 9 3.32 44.56 6.19
CA CYS A 9 2.51 43.40 5.88
C CYS A 9 1.13 43.84 5.41
N ASP A 10 0.72 43.42 4.22
CA ASP A 10 -0.58 43.78 3.65
C ASP A 10 -1.76 42.99 4.28
N ILE A 11 -1.46 42.12 5.25
CA ILE A 11 -2.43 41.39 6.08
C ILE A 11 -2.60 41.98 7.48
N CYS A 12 -1.50 42.35 8.18
CA CYS A 12 -1.56 42.82 9.58
C CYS A 12 -1.02 44.24 9.80
N GLY A 13 -0.51 44.92 8.78
CA GLY A 13 0.10 46.24 8.88
C GLY A 13 1.50 46.28 9.50
N ASP A 14 1.97 45.20 10.15
CA ASP A 14 3.27 45.15 10.82
C ASP A 14 4.45 45.40 9.87
N LYS A 15 5.49 46.07 10.38
CA LYS A 15 6.75 46.28 9.65
C LYS A 15 7.50 44.97 9.46
N ILE A 16 7.82 44.64 8.21
CA ILE A 16 8.55 43.44 7.82
C ILE A 16 10.05 43.71 7.82
N GLY A 17 10.81 42.90 8.58
CA GLY A 17 12.27 42.88 8.54
C GLY A 17 12.82 42.06 7.38
N LEU A 18 14.09 42.32 7.00
CA LEU A 18 14.79 41.72 5.85
C LEU A 18 14.62 40.20 5.71
N LEU A 19 14.70 39.44 6.82
CA LEU A 19 14.64 37.98 6.84
C LEU A 19 13.22 37.40 7.02
N GLY A 20 12.19 38.25 7.00
CA GLY A 20 10.80 37.86 7.30
C GLY A 20 9.79 38.16 6.21
N ASN A 21 10.23 38.64 5.03
CA ASN A 21 9.36 39.01 3.93
C ASN A 21 9.08 37.84 2.98
N ARG A 22 7.80 37.60 2.68
CA ARG A 22 7.37 36.84 1.51
C ARG A 22 6.68 37.81 0.56
N LYS A 23 7.21 37.95 -0.65
CA LYS A 23 6.54 38.72 -1.71
C LYS A 23 5.34 37.91 -2.20
N LEU A 24 4.19 38.57 -2.30
CA LEU A 24 2.97 38.12 -2.97
C LEU A 24 2.89 38.76 -4.37
N ASP A 25 1.95 38.34 -5.19
CA ASP A 25 1.80 38.90 -6.55
C ASP A 25 1.46 40.41 -6.51
N ASP A 26 0.59 40.83 -5.59
CA ASP A 26 0.12 42.21 -5.39
C ASP A 26 0.51 42.83 -4.02
N GLY A 27 1.33 42.15 -3.22
CA GLY A 27 1.67 42.63 -1.86
C GLY A 27 2.84 41.93 -1.15
N ASN A 28 2.85 42.01 0.17
CA ASN A 28 3.89 41.51 1.06
C ASN A 28 3.30 40.85 2.31
N LEU A 29 3.83 39.69 2.66
CA LEU A 29 3.37 38.86 3.75
C LEU A 29 4.48 38.65 4.79
N CYS A 30 4.19 38.97 6.05
CA CYS A 30 5.13 38.75 7.14
C CYS A 30 5.16 37.27 7.58
N LYS A 31 6.30 36.83 8.12
CA LYS A 31 6.48 35.47 8.65
C LYS A 31 5.39 35.02 9.64
N ASN A 32 4.82 35.93 10.43
CA ASN A 32 3.84 35.60 11.47
C ASN A 32 2.47 35.27 10.88
N CYS A 33 1.98 36.06 9.92
CA CYS A 33 0.76 35.73 9.17
C CYS A 33 0.97 34.48 8.32
N ALA A 34 2.14 34.35 7.68
CA ALA A 34 2.46 33.20 6.85
C ALA A 34 2.58 31.87 7.61
N ALA A 35 2.79 31.92 8.92
CA ALA A 35 2.82 30.75 9.81
C ALA A 35 1.43 30.28 10.27
N LYS A 36 0.38 31.10 10.09
CA LYS A 36 -1.02 30.72 10.39
C LYS A 36 -1.67 29.93 9.25
N LEU A 37 -1.16 30.10 8.03
CA LEU A 37 -1.63 29.39 6.84
C LEU A 37 -1.47 27.88 7.02
N SER A 38 -2.29 27.09 6.34
CA SER A 38 -2.18 25.62 6.37
C SER A 38 -0.74 25.19 6.02
N PRO A 39 -0.16 24.15 6.66
CA PRO A 39 1.10 23.57 6.21
C PRO A 39 1.04 23.11 4.75
N TRP A 40 -0.10 22.58 4.31
CA TRP A 40 -0.37 22.07 2.97
C TRP A 40 -0.66 23.16 1.94
N PHE A 41 -0.98 24.39 2.36
CA PHE A 41 -1.28 25.49 1.43
C PHE A 41 -0.09 25.76 0.49
N GLU A 42 -0.33 25.42 -0.78
CA GLU A 42 0.53 25.52 -1.95
C GLU A 42 0.78 26.99 -2.35
N GLU A 43 1.57 27.21 -3.40
CA GLU A 43 1.70 28.48 -4.16
C GLU A 43 1.86 29.82 -3.39
N ARG A 44 2.30 29.80 -2.12
CA ARG A 44 2.38 30.98 -1.21
C ARG A 44 3.21 32.20 -1.68
N ARG A 45 3.86 32.09 -2.84
CA ARG A 45 4.66 33.15 -3.49
C ARG A 45 3.97 33.75 -4.73
N HIS A 46 2.90 33.12 -5.20
CA HIS A 46 2.07 33.51 -6.34
C HIS A 46 0.62 33.83 -5.94
N SER A 47 0.27 33.65 -4.66
CA SER A 47 -1.00 34.12 -4.12
C SER A 47 -1.06 35.66 -4.09
N THR A 48 -2.26 36.19 -4.29
CA THR A 48 -2.65 37.57 -3.99
C THR A 48 -2.90 37.79 -2.49
N VAL A 49 -2.89 39.05 -2.05
CA VAL A 49 -3.26 39.47 -0.68
C VAL A 49 -4.65 38.96 -0.31
N GLU A 50 -5.59 38.95 -1.26
CA GLU A 50 -6.96 38.49 -1.02
C GLU A 50 -7.05 36.97 -0.85
N GLU A 51 -6.31 36.19 -1.64
CA GLU A 51 -6.21 34.73 -1.44
C GLU A 51 -5.64 34.38 -0.08
N ILE A 52 -4.61 35.10 0.37
CA ILE A 52 -4.05 34.93 1.71
C ILE A 52 -5.08 35.23 2.81
N LYS A 53 -5.95 36.23 2.65
CA LYS A 53 -7.04 36.48 3.61
C LYS A 53 -8.05 35.35 3.63
N ARG A 54 -8.59 34.94 2.47
CA ARG A 54 -9.58 33.84 2.40
C ARG A 54 -9.01 32.54 2.98
N GLN A 55 -7.72 32.28 2.77
CA GLN A 55 -7.02 31.14 3.38
C GLN A 55 -6.97 31.28 4.91
N LEU A 56 -6.65 32.45 5.44
CA LEU A 56 -6.64 32.71 6.90
C LEU A 56 -8.04 32.61 7.52
N ASP A 57 -9.09 33.02 6.81
CA ASP A 57 -10.48 32.87 7.27
C ASP A 57 -10.86 31.38 7.36
N TYR A 58 -10.54 30.59 6.32
CA TYR A 58 -10.65 29.13 6.37
C TYR A 58 -9.87 28.53 7.55
N ARG A 59 -8.68 29.05 7.88
CA ARG A 59 -7.90 28.56 9.03
C ARG A 59 -8.54 28.88 10.37
N GLU A 60 -9.30 29.98 10.49
CA GLU A 60 -10.08 30.29 11.69
C GLU A 60 -11.31 29.38 11.80
N GLU A 61 -12.00 29.11 10.69
CA GLU A 61 -13.08 28.11 10.62
C GLU A 61 -12.59 26.71 10.96
N ASN A 62 -11.42 26.30 10.45
CA ASN A 62 -10.82 24.99 10.70
C ASN A 62 -10.53 24.75 12.19
N LYS A 63 -10.27 25.77 13.01
CA LYS A 63 -10.17 25.58 14.47
C LYS A 63 -11.46 25.03 15.08
N ASN A 64 -12.62 25.43 14.55
CA ASN A 64 -13.90 24.85 14.98
C ASN A 64 -14.03 23.39 14.54
N ALA A 65 -13.50 23.02 13.36
CA ALA A 65 -13.43 21.62 12.95
C ALA A 65 -12.50 20.81 13.88
N VAL A 66 -11.32 21.33 14.22
CA VAL A 66 -10.37 20.71 15.17
C VAL A 66 -10.98 20.50 16.55
N ARG A 67 -11.65 21.52 17.11
CA ARG A 67 -12.40 21.43 18.39
C ARG A 67 -13.46 20.34 18.40
N ASN A 68 -14.06 20.06 17.24
CA ASN A 68 -15.17 19.12 17.08
C ASN A 68 -14.74 17.77 16.46
N PHE A 69 -13.44 17.53 16.27
CA PHE A 69 -12.93 16.28 15.72
C PHE A 69 -12.88 15.21 16.80
N HIS A 70 -13.46 14.03 16.55
CA HIS A 70 -13.48 12.92 17.50
C HIS A 70 -12.67 11.75 16.94
N THR A 71 -11.44 11.57 17.43
CA THR A 71 -10.58 10.47 16.99
C THR A 71 -11.22 9.10 17.27
N THR A 72 -11.68 8.42 16.21
CA THR A 72 -12.12 7.01 16.26
C THR A 72 -10.96 6.06 16.09
N ARG A 73 -9.96 6.46 15.29
CA ARG A 73 -8.74 5.70 15.01
C ARG A 73 -7.56 6.63 14.77
N GLU A 74 -6.39 6.18 15.16
CA GLU A 74 -5.11 6.88 15.01
C GLU A 74 -4.05 5.93 14.44
N PHE A 75 -3.28 6.41 13.48
CA PHE A 75 -2.10 5.75 12.93
C PHE A 75 -0.87 6.59 13.24
N ALA A 76 -0.09 6.19 14.25
CA ALA A 76 1.08 6.92 14.71
C ALA A 76 2.34 6.53 13.92
N GLY A 77 2.89 7.48 13.15
CA GLY A 77 4.29 7.45 12.72
C GLY A 77 5.20 8.15 13.74
N ASP A 78 6.51 8.24 13.46
CA ASP A 78 7.50 8.89 14.35
C ASP A 78 7.22 10.39 14.57
N ARG A 79 6.64 11.05 13.55
CA ARG A 79 6.44 12.50 13.52
C ARG A 79 5.01 12.87 13.16
N TYR A 80 4.49 12.31 12.08
CA TYR A 80 3.13 12.56 11.62
C TYR A 80 2.24 11.38 11.96
N HIS A 81 1.07 11.71 12.48
CA HIS A 81 0.00 10.80 12.83
C HIS A 81 -1.18 11.08 11.89
N VAL A 82 -1.89 10.03 11.48
CA VAL A 82 -3.17 10.16 10.77
C VAL A 82 -4.30 9.88 11.76
N PHE A 83 -5.13 10.87 12.02
CA PHE A 83 -6.31 10.75 12.86
C PHE A 83 -7.56 10.66 11.98
N LEU A 84 -8.49 9.77 12.33
CA LEU A 84 -9.80 9.66 11.67
C LEU A 84 -10.92 9.99 12.65
N ASP A 85 -11.96 10.65 12.16
CA ASP A 85 -13.30 10.69 12.76
C ASP A 85 -14.23 9.96 11.77
N GLU A 86 -14.27 8.63 11.88
CA GLU A 86 -15.07 7.78 11.00
C GLU A 86 -16.58 8.01 11.19
N THR A 87 -17.00 8.61 12.31
CA THR A 87 -18.42 8.95 12.54
C THR A 87 -18.89 10.13 11.68
N LYS A 88 -17.97 11.02 11.32
CA LYS A 88 -18.23 12.20 10.47
C LYS A 88 -17.63 12.07 9.06
N GLY A 89 -16.89 11.00 8.79
CA GLY A 89 -16.17 10.80 7.54
C GLY A 89 -15.04 11.81 7.34
N LEU A 90 -14.31 12.16 8.40
CA LEU A 90 -13.23 13.14 8.39
C LEU A 90 -11.88 12.48 8.71
N PHE A 91 -10.79 13.10 8.27
CA PHE A 91 -9.43 12.77 8.68
C PHE A 91 -8.57 14.02 8.83
N THR A 92 -7.40 13.86 9.44
CA THR A 92 -6.36 14.88 9.46
C THR A 92 -4.97 14.27 9.64
N VAL A 93 -3.95 14.93 9.11
CA VAL A 93 -2.53 14.56 9.24
C VAL A 93 -1.84 15.62 10.10
N ALA A 94 -1.33 15.23 11.27
CA ALA A 94 -0.80 16.18 12.25
C ALA A 94 0.35 15.60 13.08
N ARG A 95 1.12 16.47 13.75
CA ARG A 95 2.05 16.05 14.82
C ARG A 95 1.34 16.08 16.17
N ARG A 96 0.47 17.08 16.39
CA ARG A 96 -0.47 17.14 17.52
C ARG A 96 -1.84 17.61 17.04
N LEU A 97 -2.91 16.92 17.44
CA LEU A 97 -4.28 17.35 17.17
C LEU A 97 -4.75 18.34 18.24
N ASN A 98 -4.53 19.64 18.00
CA ASN A 98 -4.99 20.72 18.88
C ASN A 98 -5.15 22.05 18.11
N GLU A 99 -5.77 23.05 18.74
CA GLU A 99 -6.00 24.37 18.13
C GLU A 99 -4.73 25.21 17.89
N GLU A 100 -3.61 24.89 18.54
CA GLU A 100 -2.34 25.60 18.38
C GLU A 100 -1.67 25.21 17.07
N GLU A 101 -1.58 23.91 16.77
CA GLU A 101 -1.12 23.42 15.46
C GLU A 101 -2.21 23.59 14.39
N ASN A 102 -3.48 23.53 14.80
CA ASN A 102 -4.66 23.68 13.95
C ASN A 102 -4.54 22.82 12.68
N PRO A 103 -4.37 21.49 12.75
CA PRO A 103 -4.16 20.70 11.55
C PRO A 103 -5.42 20.72 10.67
N ASP A 104 -5.26 20.71 9.35
CA ASP A 104 -6.40 20.82 8.44
C ASP A 104 -7.28 19.56 8.54
N ILE A 105 -8.56 19.78 8.83
CA ILE A 105 -9.56 18.72 8.92
C ILE A 105 -10.20 18.57 7.54
N VAL A 106 -10.05 17.39 6.95
CA VAL A 106 -10.40 17.11 5.55
C VAL A 106 -11.44 15.98 5.50
N PRO A 107 -12.48 16.07 4.65
CA PRO A 107 -13.38 14.94 4.42
C PRO A 107 -12.65 13.75 3.77
N LEU A 108 -12.93 12.52 4.23
CA LEU A 108 -12.43 11.30 3.59
C LEU A 108 -12.89 11.21 2.12
N SER A 109 -14.07 11.75 1.80
CA SER A 109 -14.58 11.87 0.42
C SER A 109 -13.77 12.81 -0.48
N ALA A 110 -12.86 13.62 0.07
CA ALA A 110 -11.94 14.44 -0.70
C ALA A 110 -10.69 13.66 -1.17
N VAL A 111 -10.39 12.48 -0.60
CA VAL A 111 -9.21 11.68 -0.98
C VAL A 111 -9.38 11.17 -2.43
N THR A 112 -8.44 11.54 -3.29
CA THR A 112 -8.42 11.13 -4.71
C THR A 112 -7.40 10.02 -4.96
N SER A 113 -6.33 9.97 -4.16
CA SER A 113 -5.28 8.95 -4.24
C SER A 113 -4.53 8.86 -2.91
N CYS A 114 -4.16 7.65 -2.47
CA CYS A 114 -3.23 7.47 -1.36
C CYS A 114 -2.37 6.24 -1.63
N ARG A 115 -1.05 6.35 -1.48
CA ARG A 115 -0.10 5.24 -1.64
C ARG A 115 1.06 5.34 -0.65
N LEU A 116 1.63 4.20 -0.30
CA LEU A 116 2.93 4.11 0.34
C LEU A 116 4.03 4.15 -0.74
N GLU A 117 4.98 5.05 -0.58
CA GLU A 117 6.20 5.18 -1.38
C GLU A 117 7.39 4.84 -0.48
N ILE A 118 8.18 3.84 -0.88
CA ILE A 118 9.39 3.42 -0.18
C ILE A 118 10.58 3.89 -1.00
N LYS A 119 11.39 4.80 -0.44
CA LYS A 119 12.64 5.23 -1.03
C LYS A 119 13.77 4.39 -0.44
N GLU A 120 14.34 3.51 -1.27
CA GLU A 120 15.58 2.81 -0.98
C GLU A 120 16.78 3.70 -1.36
N GLU A 121 17.74 3.84 -0.45
CA GLU A 121 19.08 4.36 -0.72
C GLU A 121 20.10 3.23 -0.56
N ARG A 122 21.17 3.27 -1.35
CA ARG A 122 22.22 2.24 -1.38
C ARG A 122 23.60 2.88 -1.42
N GLU A 123 24.45 2.51 -0.46
CA GLU A 123 25.84 2.95 -0.35
C GLU A 123 26.77 1.74 -0.50
N GLU A 124 27.87 1.88 -1.24
CA GLU A 124 28.87 0.80 -1.41
C GLU A 124 29.79 0.75 -0.18
N GLU A 125 29.98 -0.45 0.39
CA GLU A 125 31.00 -0.67 1.41
C GLU A 125 32.37 -0.72 0.70
N GLU A 126 33.27 0.20 1.03
CA GLU A 126 34.65 0.22 0.56
C GLU A 126 35.62 -0.04 1.73
N TYR A 127 36.81 -0.54 1.42
CA TYR A 127 37.90 -0.72 2.40
C TYR A 127 39.14 0.06 1.97
N GLN A 128 39.95 0.48 2.93
CA GLN A 128 41.26 1.08 2.64
C GLN A 128 42.32 0.00 2.43
N ASP A 129 43.05 0.08 1.32
CA ASP A 129 44.19 -0.81 1.06
C ASP A 129 45.45 -0.41 1.84
N GLN A 130 46.56 -1.13 1.62
CA GLN A 130 47.83 -0.90 2.33
C GLN A 130 48.45 0.50 2.06
N ASN A 131 47.99 1.20 1.02
CA ASN A 131 48.41 2.56 0.68
C ASN A 131 47.40 3.62 1.18
N GLY A 132 46.30 3.21 1.80
CA GLY A 132 45.20 4.09 2.21
C GLY A 132 44.23 4.46 1.08
N GLU A 133 44.35 3.84 -0.11
CA GLU A 133 43.39 4.07 -1.20
C GLU A 133 42.09 3.29 -0.93
N SER A 134 40.95 3.93 -1.18
CA SER A 134 39.64 3.28 -1.06
C SER A 134 39.43 2.27 -2.21
N ARG A 135 38.91 1.09 -1.89
CA ARG A 135 38.68 -0.03 -2.81
C ARG A 135 37.33 -0.68 -2.56
N SER A 136 36.58 -0.95 -3.64
CA SER A 136 35.44 -1.87 -3.63
C SER A 136 35.87 -3.28 -3.23
N TYR A 137 35.01 -3.98 -2.47
CA TYR A 137 35.11 -5.44 -2.34
C TYR A 137 34.79 -6.14 -3.67
N VAL A 138 35.23 -7.40 -3.80
CA VAL A 138 34.89 -8.27 -4.93
C VAL A 138 34.26 -9.57 -4.38
N PRO A 139 32.94 -9.80 -4.58
CA PRO A 139 31.96 -8.89 -5.18
C PRO A 139 31.73 -7.63 -4.31
N PRO A 140 31.24 -6.52 -4.91
CA PRO A 140 30.85 -5.33 -4.17
C PRO A 140 29.80 -5.64 -3.09
N ARG A 141 29.88 -4.89 -2.00
CA ARG A 141 28.98 -4.99 -0.85
C ARG A 141 28.24 -3.68 -0.68
N TYR A 142 27.02 -3.74 -0.16
CA TYR A 142 26.15 -2.57 -0.07
C TYR A 142 25.43 -2.49 1.26
N HIS A 143 25.39 -1.30 1.82
CA HIS A 143 24.44 -0.92 2.85
C HIS A 143 23.20 -0.33 2.19
N TYR A 144 22.03 -0.59 2.79
CA TYR A 144 20.73 -0.16 2.29
C TYR A 144 19.99 0.54 3.42
N SER A 145 19.38 1.68 3.13
CA SER A 145 18.50 2.40 4.07
C SER A 145 17.18 2.77 3.40
N TYR A 146 16.13 2.90 4.20
CA TYR A 146 14.76 3.03 3.71
C TYR A 146 14.01 4.19 4.35
N ASP A 147 13.39 5.03 3.52
CA ASP A 147 12.45 6.08 3.91
C ASP A 147 11.03 5.75 3.45
N TYR A 148 10.05 5.87 4.35
CA TYR A 148 8.66 5.48 4.14
C TYR A 148 7.77 6.73 4.09
N LYS A 149 7.18 7.01 2.93
CA LYS A 149 6.37 8.22 2.70
C LYS A 149 4.97 7.84 2.26
N ILE A 150 3.97 8.48 2.85
CA ILE A 150 2.61 8.48 2.31
C ILE A 150 2.53 9.61 1.30
N LYS A 151 2.12 9.25 0.09
CA LYS A 151 1.78 10.16 -1.00
C LYS A 151 0.26 10.21 -1.07
N LEU A 152 -0.32 11.33 -0.67
CA LEU A 152 -1.76 11.50 -0.45
C LEU A 152 -2.25 12.71 -1.23
N SER A 153 -3.10 12.46 -2.23
CA SER A 153 -3.76 13.49 -3.01
C SER A 153 -5.23 13.62 -2.60
N VAL A 154 -5.70 14.86 -2.56
CA VAL A 154 -7.02 15.29 -2.12
C VAL A 154 -7.62 16.30 -3.11
N ASN A 155 -8.92 16.54 -3.03
CA ASN A 155 -9.61 17.58 -3.78
C ASN A 155 -10.17 18.61 -2.79
N THR A 156 -9.38 19.64 -2.48
CA THR A 156 -9.81 20.76 -1.61
C THR A 156 -9.58 22.12 -2.29
N PRO A 157 -10.25 23.20 -1.86
CA PRO A 157 -10.03 24.54 -2.42
C PRO A 157 -8.66 25.17 -2.13
N TRP A 158 -7.81 24.54 -1.30
CA TRP A 158 -6.59 25.17 -0.75
C TRP A 158 -5.31 24.38 -1.02
N PHE A 159 -5.41 23.08 -1.28
CA PHE A 159 -4.31 22.16 -1.53
C PHE A 159 -4.86 20.86 -2.11
N ASP A 160 -4.07 20.22 -2.96
CA ASP A 160 -4.37 18.97 -3.64
C ASP A 160 -3.44 17.81 -3.24
N ASP A 161 -2.30 18.07 -2.59
CA ASP A 161 -1.43 17.06 -1.99
C ASP A 161 -1.17 17.29 -0.48
N MET A 162 -0.99 16.18 0.25
CA MET A 162 -0.73 16.12 1.69
C MET A 162 0.37 15.07 2.01
N ASP A 163 1.53 15.18 1.36
CA ASP A 163 2.63 14.23 1.53
C ASP A 163 3.26 14.27 2.94
N PHE A 164 3.47 13.10 3.55
CA PHE A 164 4.18 13.01 4.84
C PHE A 164 5.04 11.75 4.97
N GLN A 165 6.10 11.86 5.77
CA GLN A 165 7.02 10.76 6.07
C GLN A 165 6.64 10.09 7.39
N LEU A 166 6.66 8.75 7.41
CA LEU A 166 6.32 7.93 8.57
C LEU A 166 7.50 7.81 9.56
N ASN A 167 8.72 7.67 9.05
CA ASN A 167 9.95 7.54 9.83
C ASN A 167 10.68 8.89 9.99
N THR A 168 11.30 9.15 11.14
CA THR A 168 12.14 10.36 11.35
C THR A 168 13.58 10.16 10.90
N PHE A 169 14.10 8.94 11.02
CA PHE A 169 15.43 8.54 10.53
C PHE A 169 15.26 7.36 9.58
N SER A 170 16.07 7.29 8.52
CA SER A 170 16.05 6.17 7.57
C SER A 170 16.31 4.85 8.29
N VAL A 171 15.60 3.81 7.87
CA VAL A 171 15.63 2.49 8.50
C VAL A 171 16.70 1.66 7.83
N GLU A 172 17.66 1.15 8.59
CA GLU A 172 18.74 0.34 8.02
C GLU A 172 18.22 -1.04 7.57
N GLY A 173 18.77 -1.60 6.48
CA GLY A 173 18.29 -2.84 5.86
C GLY A 173 18.38 -4.10 6.74
N HIS A 174 19.11 -4.03 7.86
CA HIS A 174 19.16 -5.08 8.87
C HIS A 174 18.03 -4.96 9.93
N GLU A 175 17.36 -3.81 10.03
CA GLU A 175 16.29 -3.52 11.00
C GLU A 175 14.92 -4.05 10.55
N ARG A 176 14.86 -5.33 10.19
CA ARG A 176 13.67 -6.00 9.61
C ARG A 176 12.36 -5.74 10.36
N ASN A 177 12.40 -5.62 11.68
CA ASN A 177 11.21 -5.33 12.48
C ASN A 177 10.64 -3.93 12.22
N LYS A 178 11.49 -2.91 12.05
CA LYS A 178 11.07 -1.55 11.68
C LYS A 178 10.55 -1.50 10.24
N ILE A 179 11.22 -2.19 9.32
CA ILE A 179 10.78 -2.33 7.91
C ILE A 179 9.33 -2.86 7.88
N MET A 180 9.08 -4.01 8.51
CA MET A 180 7.74 -4.60 8.58
C MET A 180 6.73 -3.67 9.28
N GLN A 181 7.13 -2.97 10.35
CA GLN A 181 6.25 -2.04 11.07
C GLN A 181 5.81 -0.87 10.18
N TYR A 182 6.73 -0.24 9.43
CA TYR A 182 6.40 0.89 8.56
C TYR A 182 5.60 0.48 7.33
N GLU A 183 5.89 -0.69 6.74
CA GLU A 183 5.07 -1.24 5.67
C GLU A 183 3.65 -1.55 6.14
N GLN A 184 3.49 -2.16 7.31
CA GLN A 184 2.16 -2.43 7.89
C GLN A 184 1.40 -1.14 8.19
N LEU A 185 2.05 -0.17 8.85
CA LEU A 185 1.47 1.14 9.16
C LEU A 185 1.03 1.88 7.88
N GLY A 186 1.90 1.93 6.87
CA GLY A 186 1.61 2.61 5.61
C GLY A 186 0.47 1.95 4.83
N ASN A 187 0.44 0.62 4.77
CA ASN A 187 -0.65 -0.11 4.14
C ASN A 187 -1.99 0.04 4.89
N GLN A 188 -1.96 0.12 6.23
CA GLN A 188 -3.14 0.41 7.04
C GLN A 188 -3.69 1.83 6.77
N ILE A 189 -2.81 2.83 6.70
CA ILE A 189 -3.18 4.21 6.34
C ILE A 189 -3.81 4.27 4.95
N VAL A 190 -3.17 3.66 3.94
CA VAL A 190 -3.69 3.60 2.55
C VAL A 190 -5.08 2.97 2.52
N SER A 191 -5.25 1.82 3.18
CA SER A 191 -6.55 1.12 3.23
C SER A 191 -7.63 1.95 3.93
N ALA A 192 -7.28 2.61 5.04
CA ALA A 192 -8.19 3.43 5.83
C ALA A 192 -8.64 4.72 5.12
N LEU A 193 -7.76 5.36 4.34
CA LEU A 193 -8.05 6.61 3.64
C LEU A 193 -8.74 6.39 2.28
N THR A 194 -8.56 5.23 1.64
CA THR A 194 -9.14 4.94 0.31
C THR A 194 -10.33 3.99 0.35
N GLY A 195 -10.54 3.27 1.44
CA GLY A 195 -11.47 2.14 1.51
C GLY A 195 -11.04 0.91 0.69
N ALA A 196 -9.90 0.96 -0.01
CA ALA A 196 -9.36 -0.19 -0.72
C ALA A 196 -8.81 -1.22 0.28
N PRO A 197 -8.86 -2.53 -0.04
CA PRO A 197 -8.16 -3.51 0.77
C PRO A 197 -6.65 -3.21 0.79
N ALA A 198 -6.04 -3.22 1.97
CA ALA A 198 -4.59 -3.15 2.09
C ALA A 198 -3.95 -4.22 1.18
N PRO A 199 -2.99 -3.86 0.30
CA PRO A 199 -2.40 -4.83 -0.59
C PRO A 199 -1.67 -5.90 0.23
N THR A 200 -2.03 -7.17 0.01
CA THR A 200 -1.56 -8.30 0.81
C THR A 200 -0.13 -8.70 0.44
N TYR A 201 0.85 -7.85 0.77
CA TYR A 201 2.28 -8.16 0.66
C TYR A 201 2.77 -9.19 1.70
N GLY A 202 1.93 -9.52 2.69
CA GLY A 202 2.26 -10.34 3.85
C GLY A 202 2.44 -11.86 3.64
N ASN A 203 2.67 -12.36 2.42
CA ASN A 203 2.90 -13.80 2.19
C ASN A 203 3.99 -14.17 1.16
N THR A 204 4.71 -13.20 0.59
CA THR A 204 5.76 -13.47 -0.44
C THR A 204 7.14 -12.87 -0.08
N MET A 205 7.24 -12.06 0.98
CA MET A 205 8.42 -11.26 1.36
C MET A 205 9.53 -12.06 2.08
N ASN A 206 9.87 -13.27 1.60
CA ASN A 206 11.00 -14.06 2.13
C ASN A 206 11.99 -14.55 1.04
N GLN A 207 11.87 -14.05 -0.20
CA GLN A 207 12.78 -14.40 -1.30
C GLN A 207 13.55 -13.21 -1.91
N GLY A 208 13.44 -12.00 -1.34
CA GLY A 208 14.12 -10.80 -1.83
C GLY A 208 15.40 -10.40 -1.08
N TYR A 209 15.58 -10.82 0.18
CA TYR A 209 16.71 -10.37 1.01
C TYR A 209 17.88 -11.35 0.96
N PRO A 210 19.07 -10.95 0.45
CA PRO A 210 20.25 -11.79 0.54
C PRO A 210 20.68 -11.95 2.00
N GLN A 211 20.45 -13.12 2.58
CA GLN A 211 21.09 -13.47 3.85
C GLN A 211 22.58 -13.71 3.61
N GLN A 212 23.43 -12.73 3.94
CA GLN A 212 24.84 -13.00 4.24
C GLN A 212 24.93 -13.68 5.61
N GLY A 213 24.51 -14.95 5.67
CA GLY A 213 24.83 -15.85 6.77
C GLY A 213 26.17 -16.54 6.48
N SER A 214 27.09 -16.50 7.44
CA SER A 214 28.41 -17.14 7.34
C SER A 214 28.30 -18.67 7.24
N MET A 215 28.15 -19.20 6.03
CA MET A 215 28.23 -20.64 5.78
C MET A 215 29.70 -21.05 5.62
N MET A 216 30.22 -21.75 6.63
CA MET A 216 31.49 -22.45 6.52
C MET A 216 31.44 -23.48 5.40
N ASN A 217 32.41 -23.41 4.49
CA ASN A 217 32.48 -24.22 3.29
C ASN A 217 33.09 -25.60 3.59
N GLN A 218 32.27 -26.66 3.56
CA GLN A 218 32.72 -28.03 3.30
C GLN A 218 31.66 -28.82 2.53
N GLY A 219 32.03 -29.35 1.35
CA GLY A 219 31.26 -30.37 0.62
C GLY A 219 30.62 -29.88 -0.69
N TYR A 220 31.28 -30.23 -1.81
CA TYR A 220 30.82 -30.22 -3.21
C TYR A 220 29.33 -29.90 -3.52
N PRO A 221 29.03 -28.86 -4.33
CA PRO A 221 27.72 -28.71 -4.94
C PRO A 221 27.57 -29.60 -6.19
N GLN A 222 26.53 -30.43 -6.25
CA GLN A 222 25.99 -30.88 -7.54
C GLN A 222 25.09 -29.78 -8.16
N GLN A 223 25.04 -29.74 -9.48
CA GLN A 223 24.35 -28.70 -10.24
C GLN A 223 22.83 -28.74 -10.05
N GLY A 224 22.25 -27.60 -9.72
CA GLY A 224 20.81 -27.32 -9.84
C GLY A 224 20.62 -25.94 -10.47
N ASN A 225 20.17 -25.88 -11.71
CA ASN A 225 19.94 -24.62 -12.41
C ASN A 225 18.64 -23.94 -11.91
N MET A 226 18.73 -22.69 -11.46
CA MET A 226 17.63 -21.72 -11.56
C MET A 226 18.19 -20.37 -12.02
N MET A 227 17.91 -20.02 -13.28
CA MET A 227 18.09 -18.66 -13.76
C MET A 227 16.93 -17.80 -13.24
N ASN A 228 17.23 -16.65 -12.67
CA ASN A 228 16.25 -15.59 -12.44
C ASN A 228 16.63 -14.43 -13.38
N GLN A 229 15.95 -14.33 -14.52
CA GLN A 229 16.15 -13.21 -15.46
C GLN A 229 15.12 -12.13 -15.23
N GLY A 230 15.57 -10.87 -15.26
CA GLY A 230 14.74 -9.70 -15.04
C GLY A 230 13.75 -9.39 -16.17
N TYR A 231 12.85 -8.46 -15.86
CA TYR A 231 11.84 -7.91 -16.75
C TYR A 231 12.36 -7.45 -18.12
N PRO A 232 11.60 -7.73 -19.18
CA PRO A 232 11.42 -6.80 -20.29
C PRO A 232 10.03 -6.15 -20.22
N GLN A 233 9.97 -4.83 -20.04
CA GLN A 233 8.80 -4.05 -20.45
C GLN A 233 9.17 -3.22 -21.68
N GLN A 234 8.51 -3.51 -22.80
CA GLN A 234 8.28 -2.54 -23.87
C GLN A 234 6.77 -2.31 -23.96
N GLY A 235 6.33 -1.08 -23.70
CA GLY A 235 4.99 -0.62 -24.02
C GLY A 235 5.05 0.42 -25.13
N ASN A 236 4.87 -0.02 -26.38
CA ASN A 236 4.52 0.86 -27.49
C ASN A 236 3.16 0.44 -28.04
N MET A 237 2.29 1.42 -28.29
CA MET A 237 0.89 1.19 -28.70
C MET A 237 0.82 0.62 -30.12
N MET A 238 -0.12 -0.32 -30.36
CA MET A 238 -1.14 -0.20 -31.41
C MET A 238 -2.23 -1.28 -31.30
N ASN A 239 -3.30 -1.11 -32.07
CA ASN A 239 -4.62 -1.72 -31.87
C ASN A 239 -5.01 -2.63 -33.06
N GLN A 240 -6.02 -3.49 -32.85
CA GLN A 240 -6.79 -4.31 -33.81
C GLN A 240 -6.20 -5.64 -34.34
N GLY A 241 -7.05 -6.68 -34.38
CA GLY A 241 -6.95 -7.79 -35.36
C GLY A 241 -7.11 -9.22 -34.82
N TYR A 242 -8.30 -9.81 -35.04
CA TYR A 242 -8.79 -11.20 -34.90
C TYR A 242 -7.82 -12.43 -34.88
N PRO A 243 -8.27 -13.61 -34.38
CA PRO A 243 -7.40 -14.69 -33.87
C PRO A 243 -7.06 -15.80 -34.89
N GLN A 244 -6.05 -16.62 -34.57
CA GLN A 244 -5.88 -17.97 -35.14
C GLN A 244 -5.48 -19.02 -34.10
N GLN A 245 -5.91 -20.25 -34.37
CA GLN A 245 -5.66 -21.45 -33.57
C GLN A 245 -4.24 -22.01 -33.82
N GLY A 246 -3.65 -22.63 -32.80
CA GLY A 246 -2.44 -23.45 -32.92
C GLY A 246 -2.47 -24.61 -31.92
N ASN A 247 -2.68 -25.83 -32.41
CA ASN A 247 -2.81 -27.03 -31.57
C ASN A 247 -1.47 -27.43 -30.93
N MET A 248 -1.45 -27.74 -29.63
CA MET A 248 -0.34 -28.50 -29.05
C MET A 248 -0.46 -29.97 -29.43
N MET A 249 0.39 -30.43 -30.36
CA MET A 249 0.73 -31.86 -30.46
C MET A 249 1.79 -32.22 -29.43
N ASN A 250 1.61 -33.36 -28.78
CA ASN A 250 2.66 -34.03 -28.03
C ASN A 250 2.74 -35.49 -28.51
N GLN A 251 3.91 -35.95 -28.97
CA GLN A 251 4.13 -37.33 -29.40
C GLN A 251 5.49 -37.89 -28.97
N GLY A 252 5.44 -39.06 -28.34
CA GLY A 252 6.57 -39.96 -28.05
C GLY A 252 6.32 -40.85 -26.83
N TYR A 253 5.18 -41.55 -26.71
CA TYR A 253 4.95 -42.98 -27.08
C TYR A 253 5.78 -44.03 -26.29
N PRO A 254 5.27 -45.26 -25.97
CA PRO A 254 3.86 -45.72 -25.90
C PRO A 254 3.49 -46.71 -24.76
N GLN A 255 2.18 -46.93 -24.53
CA GLN A 255 1.48 -48.25 -24.65
C GLN A 255 0.00 -48.14 -24.22
N GLN A 256 -0.93 -48.52 -25.11
CA GLN A 256 -2.34 -48.93 -24.93
C GLN A 256 -3.30 -48.05 -24.06
N GLY A 257 -4.49 -47.64 -24.52
CA GLY A 257 -5.12 -47.78 -25.84
C GLY A 257 -6.63 -47.96 -25.77
N ASN A 258 -7.41 -46.92 -26.09
CA ASN A 258 -8.59 -46.96 -26.98
C ASN A 258 -9.29 -45.60 -27.06
N MET A 259 -9.64 -45.19 -28.28
CA MET A 259 -10.48 -44.02 -28.56
C MET A 259 -11.96 -44.44 -28.59
N MET A 260 -12.88 -43.55 -28.21
CA MET A 260 -13.83 -43.00 -29.19
C MET A 260 -14.59 -41.77 -28.66
N ASN A 261 -15.24 -41.08 -29.60
CA ASN A 261 -15.77 -39.71 -29.51
C ASN A 261 -17.29 -39.74 -29.77
N GLN A 262 -17.97 -38.63 -29.42
CA GLN A 262 -19.27 -38.10 -29.87
C GLN A 262 -20.43 -38.07 -28.86
N GLY A 263 -21.17 -36.94 -28.87
CA GLY A 263 -22.58 -36.89 -28.43
C GLY A 263 -22.98 -35.78 -27.45
N TYR A 264 -23.30 -34.58 -27.95
CA TYR A 264 -24.28 -33.67 -27.33
C TYR A 264 -25.71 -34.03 -27.84
N PRO A 265 -26.82 -33.47 -27.31
CA PRO A 265 -27.08 -32.84 -26.01
C PRO A 265 -28.34 -33.45 -25.30
N GLN A 266 -28.69 -33.00 -24.08
CA GLN A 266 -30.04 -32.53 -23.70
C GLN A 266 -30.18 -32.29 -22.18
N GLN A 267 -31.21 -31.52 -21.82
CA GLN A 267 -31.56 -31.13 -20.45
C GLN A 267 -32.22 -32.29 -19.68
N GLY A 268 -32.04 -32.34 -18.36
CA GLY A 268 -32.72 -33.32 -17.50
C GLY A 268 -32.56 -33.02 -16.01
N SER A 269 -33.67 -32.81 -15.33
CA SER A 269 -33.79 -32.40 -13.91
C SER A 269 -33.06 -33.29 -12.91
N MET A 270 -32.78 -32.72 -11.73
CA MET A 270 -32.44 -33.48 -10.52
C MET A 270 -33.50 -34.54 -10.21
N MET A 271 -33.10 -35.81 -10.04
CA MET A 271 -33.26 -36.52 -8.77
C MET A 271 -32.57 -37.89 -8.77
N ASN A 272 -32.17 -38.31 -7.57
CA ASN A 272 -31.53 -39.58 -7.28
C ASN A 272 -32.59 -40.63 -6.93
N GLN A 273 -32.67 -41.73 -7.69
CA GLN A 273 -32.81 -43.12 -7.21
C GLN A 273 -33.10 -44.09 -8.38
N GLY A 274 -32.37 -45.21 -8.44
CA GLY A 274 -32.54 -46.21 -9.51
C GLY A 274 -31.53 -47.36 -9.50
N TYR A 275 -31.57 -48.21 -8.49
CA TYR A 275 -31.14 -49.62 -8.57
C TYR A 275 -32.40 -50.50 -8.74
N PRO A 276 -32.34 -51.78 -9.17
CA PRO A 276 -31.16 -52.63 -9.40
C PRO A 276 -31.15 -53.43 -10.73
N GLN A 277 -30.01 -54.06 -11.08
CA GLN A 277 -29.95 -55.47 -11.52
C GLN A 277 -28.56 -56.06 -11.22
N GLN A 278 -28.49 -57.36 -10.89
CA GLN A 278 -27.27 -58.10 -10.52
C GLN A 278 -27.10 -59.37 -11.38
N GLY A 279 -25.84 -59.77 -11.57
CA GLY A 279 -25.39 -61.10 -12.02
C GLY A 279 -23.90 -61.04 -12.41
N SER A 280 -22.95 -61.82 -11.88
CA SER A 280 -23.09 -63.02 -11.02
C SER A 280 -21.94 -63.17 -10.00
N MET A 281 -22.32 -63.25 -8.72
CA MET A 281 -22.00 -64.29 -7.72
C MET A 281 -20.55 -64.80 -7.49
N MET A 282 -20.10 -64.69 -6.23
CA MET A 282 -19.88 -65.87 -5.35
C MET A 282 -19.81 -65.50 -3.86
N ASN A 283 -20.81 -65.93 -3.06
CA ASN A 283 -20.60 -66.58 -1.75
C ASN A 283 -21.85 -67.41 -1.36
N GLN A 284 -21.67 -68.43 -0.52
CA GLN A 284 -22.66 -69.45 -0.09
C GLN A 284 -23.65 -68.85 0.95
N GLY A 285 -24.86 -69.33 1.30
CA GLY A 285 -25.63 -70.60 1.14
C GLY A 285 -26.15 -71.05 2.54
N TYR A 286 -27.39 -71.45 2.84
CA TYR A 286 -28.62 -71.84 2.11
C TYR A 286 -29.91 -71.45 2.93
N PRO A 287 -31.15 -71.51 2.39
CA PRO A 287 -32.39 -71.00 3.05
C PRO A 287 -33.37 -72.07 3.57
N GLN A 288 -34.35 -71.69 4.41
CA GLN A 288 -35.63 -72.41 4.62
C GLN A 288 -36.82 -71.50 5.00
N GLN A 289 -38.04 -72.05 4.86
CA GLN A 289 -39.35 -71.40 4.92
C GLN A 289 -39.95 -71.36 6.34
N GLY A 290 -41.03 -70.58 6.57
CA GLY A 290 -42.05 -71.00 7.55
C GLY A 290 -42.84 -69.92 8.31
N SER A 291 -44.08 -69.69 7.85
CA SER A 291 -45.29 -69.51 8.69
C SER A 291 -45.52 -68.27 9.57
N MET A 292 -46.81 -67.91 9.64
CA MET A 292 -47.41 -66.88 10.50
C MET A 292 -47.31 -67.21 11.99
N MET A 293 -47.20 -66.19 12.85
CA MET A 293 -48.15 -66.02 13.96
C MET A 293 -48.20 -64.57 14.49
N ASN A 294 -49.37 -64.23 15.03
CA ASN A 294 -49.75 -62.94 15.60
C ASN A 294 -49.69 -63.03 17.13
N GLN A 295 -49.09 -62.06 17.82
CA GLN A 295 -49.46 -61.74 19.21
C GLN A 295 -48.96 -60.36 19.69
N GLY A 296 -49.87 -59.56 20.24
CA GLY A 296 -49.70 -58.93 21.56
C GLY A 296 -48.77 -57.73 21.74
N TYR A 297 -49.37 -56.53 21.70
CA TYR A 297 -49.07 -55.37 22.57
C TYR A 297 -49.11 -55.72 24.09
N PRO A 298 -48.78 -54.82 25.07
CA PRO A 298 -48.19 -53.46 25.00
C PRO A 298 -47.14 -53.11 26.11
N GLN A 299 -46.77 -51.81 26.17
CA GLN A 299 -46.16 -51.05 27.28
C GLN A 299 -44.64 -51.27 27.52
N GLN A 300 -43.86 -50.23 27.82
CA GLN A 300 -44.18 -48.82 28.13
C GLN A 300 -43.15 -47.88 27.49
#